data_AF-A0A3B0UF20-F1
#
_entry.id   AF-A0A3B0UF20-F1
#
_cell.length_a   1.000
_cell.length_b   1.000
_cell.length_c   1.000
_cell.angle_alpha   90.00
_cell.angle_beta   90.00
_cell.angle_gamma   90.00
#
_symmetry.space_group_name_H-M   'P 1'
#
loop_
_entity.id
_entity.type
_entity.pdbx_description
1 polymer ?
#
loop_
_entity_poly.entity_id
_entity_poly.type
_entity_poly.pdbx_seq_one_letter_code
_entity_poly.pdbx_strand_id
1 'polypeptide(L)'
;MRKEVRNKLADILDRVKDPENGTSVTQMNLVAGIKYNEPAKEFAVYMHPVKTAKACCVVFQLSAYAQIEEMLKKEIEEEFPNNAVVFKNS
;
A
#
# COMPACT_ATOMS: atom_id res chain seq x y z
N MET A 1 -16.48 5.82 -3.09
CA MET A 1 -15.22 6.59 -3.30
C MET A 1 -15.34 7.40 -4.58
N ARG A 2 -14.99 8.70 -4.55
CA ARG A 2 -15.02 9.59 -5.73
C ARG A 2 -13.89 9.24 -6.71
N LYS A 3 -14.10 9.52 -8.01
CA LYS A 3 -13.13 9.23 -9.08
C LYS A 3 -11.78 9.93 -8.86
N GLU A 4 -11.80 11.18 -8.43
CA GLU A 4 -10.59 11.96 -8.17
C GLU A 4 -9.72 11.35 -7.06
N VAL A 5 -10.35 10.90 -5.95
CA VAL A 5 -9.66 10.21 -4.86
C VAL A 5 -9.04 8.91 -5.34
N ARG A 6 -9.79 8.13 -6.16
CA ARG A 6 -9.27 6.90 -6.75
C ARG A 6 -8.04 7.17 -7.63
N ASN A 7 -8.08 8.22 -8.45
CA ASN A 7 -6.96 8.56 -9.32
C ASN A 7 -5.73 8.96 -8.51
N LYS A 8 -5.88 9.81 -7.50
CA LYS A 8 -4.77 10.17 -6.59
C LYS A 8 -4.16 8.96 -5.90
N LEU A 9 -4.99 8.03 -5.41
CA LEU A 9 -4.50 6.79 -4.82
C LEU A 9 -3.75 5.93 -5.84
N ALA A 10 -4.22 5.83 -7.08
CA ALA A 10 -3.51 5.12 -8.14
C ALA A 10 -2.14 5.76 -8.44
N ASP A 11 -2.05 7.09 -8.46
CA ASP A 11 -0.79 7.81 -8.65
C ASP A 11 0.19 7.56 -7.49
N ILE A 12 -0.32 7.49 -6.24
CA ILE A 12 0.50 7.12 -5.08
C ILE A 12 1.03 5.70 -5.21
N LEU A 13 0.19 4.73 -5.61
CA LEU A 13 0.61 3.33 -5.80
C LEU A 13 1.67 3.16 -6.91
N ASP A 14 1.69 4.03 -7.92
CA ASP A 14 2.71 4.02 -8.96
C ASP A 14 4.02 4.73 -8.54
N ARG A 15 3.89 5.78 -7.71
CA ARG A 15 5.04 6.53 -7.17
C ARG A 15 5.80 5.72 -6.11
N VAL A 16 5.10 5.02 -5.22
CA VAL A 16 5.74 4.19 -4.19
C VAL A 16 6.37 2.98 -4.86
N LYS A 17 7.68 2.84 -4.67
CA LYS A 17 8.50 1.81 -5.27
C LYS A 17 9.26 1.06 -4.20
N ASP A 18 9.50 -0.20 -4.46
CA ASP A 18 10.38 -1.02 -3.66
C ASP A 18 11.82 -0.48 -3.74
N PRO A 19 12.49 -0.25 -2.59
CA PRO A 19 13.82 0.34 -2.58
C PRO A 19 14.90 -0.62 -3.07
N GLU A 20 14.66 -1.94 -3.05
CA GLU A 20 15.65 -2.95 -3.45
C GLU A 20 15.71 -3.12 -4.97
N ASN A 21 14.56 -3.06 -5.66
CA ASN A 21 14.48 -3.33 -7.10
C ASN A 21 13.80 -2.23 -7.93
N GLY A 22 13.25 -1.18 -7.30
CA GLY A 22 12.64 -0.04 -7.97
C GLY A 22 11.28 -0.31 -8.62
N THR A 23 10.69 -1.49 -8.41
CA THR A 23 9.38 -1.87 -8.95
C THR A 23 8.27 -1.15 -8.19
N SER A 24 7.26 -0.61 -8.88
CA SER A 24 6.16 0.08 -8.20
C SER A 24 5.24 -0.90 -7.48
N VAL A 25 4.55 -0.43 -6.43
CA VAL A 25 3.58 -1.23 -5.68
C VAL A 25 2.48 -1.79 -6.60
N THR A 26 2.06 -0.99 -7.59
CA THR A 26 1.13 -1.42 -8.65
C THR A 26 1.67 -2.61 -9.43
N GLN A 27 2.94 -2.57 -9.87
CA GLN A 27 3.57 -3.65 -10.64
C GLN A 27 3.80 -4.91 -9.81
N MET A 28 4.09 -4.76 -8.53
CA MET A 28 4.23 -5.89 -7.61
C MET A 28 2.90 -6.57 -7.28
N ASN A 29 1.78 -5.95 -7.65
CA ASN A 29 0.43 -6.44 -7.34
C ASN A 29 0.27 -6.74 -5.84
N LEU A 30 0.79 -5.84 -4.98
CA LEU A 30 0.75 -6.00 -3.52
C LEU A 30 -0.57 -5.50 -2.90
N VAL A 31 -1.24 -4.53 -3.53
CA VAL A 31 -2.49 -3.97 -3.02
C VAL A 31 -3.66 -4.59 -3.77
N ALA A 32 -4.47 -5.36 -3.05
CA ALA A 32 -5.71 -5.95 -3.56
C ALA A 32 -6.80 -4.88 -3.78
N GLY A 33 -6.77 -3.81 -2.99
CA GLY A 33 -7.63 -2.65 -3.17
C GLY A 33 -7.64 -1.72 -1.97
N ILE A 34 -8.21 -0.53 -2.14
CA ILE A 34 -8.35 0.47 -1.08
C ILE A 34 -9.83 0.78 -0.91
N LYS A 35 -10.34 0.66 0.31
CA LYS A 35 -11.69 1.07 0.68
C LYS A 35 -11.63 2.32 1.54
N TYR A 36 -12.52 3.26 1.27
CA TYR A 36 -12.67 4.46 2.08
C TYR A 36 -13.86 4.30 3.01
N ASN A 37 -13.63 4.48 4.31
CA ASN A 37 -14.63 4.50 5.36
C ASN A 37 -14.89 5.97 5.75
N GLU A 38 -15.96 6.55 5.19
CA GLU A 38 -16.35 7.94 5.42
C GLU A 38 -16.59 8.28 6.90
N PRO A 39 -17.39 7.50 7.67
CA PRO A 39 -17.61 7.75 9.10
C PRO A 39 -16.34 7.81 9.94
N ALA A 40 -15.38 6.92 9.67
CA ALA A 40 -14.11 6.85 10.40
C ALA A 40 -13.01 7.73 9.80
N LYS A 41 -13.28 8.40 8.66
CA LYS A 41 -12.28 9.08 7.84
C LYS A 41 -11.04 8.20 7.61
N GLU A 42 -11.24 6.93 7.29
CA GLU A 42 -10.17 5.94 7.23
C GLU A 42 -10.03 5.33 5.82
N PHE A 43 -8.80 5.20 5.34
CA PHE A 43 -8.45 4.35 4.20
C PHE A 43 -8.01 2.98 4.69
N ALA A 44 -8.81 1.96 4.40
CA ALA A 44 -8.45 0.57 4.60
C ALA A 44 -7.76 0.05 3.32
N VAL A 45 -6.45 -0.15 3.41
CA VAL A 45 -5.61 -0.71 2.34
C VAL A 45 -5.58 -2.22 2.53
N TYR A 46 -6.12 -2.96 1.56
CA TYR A 46 -6.12 -4.41 1.54
C TYR A 46 -4.90 -4.89 0.79
N MET A 47 -4.01 -5.60 1.47
CA MET A 47 -2.78 -6.11 0.89
C MET A 47 -2.91 -7.59 0.56
N HIS A 48 -2.31 -8.03 -0.54
CA HIS A 48 -2.17 -9.43 -0.90
C HIS A 48 -1.11 -10.10 -0.02
N PRO A 49 -1.37 -11.32 0.47
CA PRO A 49 -0.38 -12.04 1.25
C PRO A 49 0.85 -12.35 0.41
N VAL A 50 2.04 -12.12 0.98
CA VAL A 50 3.31 -12.48 0.36
C VAL A 50 3.37 -13.99 0.22
N LYS A 51 3.19 -14.51 -1.01
CA LYS A 51 3.43 -15.93 -1.30
C LYS A 51 4.94 -16.16 -1.37
N THR A 52 5.53 -16.51 -0.23
CA THR A 52 6.97 -16.79 -0.15
C THR A 52 7.28 -18.08 -0.92
N ALA A 53 7.99 -17.97 -2.04
CA ALA A 53 8.35 -19.14 -2.86
C ALA A 53 9.47 -20.00 -2.24
N LYS A 54 10.30 -19.45 -1.33
CA LYS A 54 11.39 -20.17 -0.64
C LYS A 54 11.67 -19.56 0.75
N ALA A 55 11.89 -20.42 1.75
CA ALA A 55 12.13 -20.04 3.15
C ALA A 55 13.33 -19.09 3.36
N CYS A 56 14.34 -19.13 2.49
CA CYS A 56 15.56 -18.32 2.61
C CYS A 56 15.34 -16.82 2.34
N CYS A 57 14.29 -16.45 1.60
CA CYS A 57 14.02 -15.06 1.24
C CYS A 57 12.92 -14.41 2.08
N VAL A 58 12.31 -15.15 3.00
CA VAL A 58 11.11 -14.72 3.76
C VAL A 58 11.39 -13.45 4.57
N VAL A 59 12.53 -13.39 5.26
CA VAL A 59 12.87 -12.24 6.12
C VAL A 59 13.08 -10.97 5.29
N PHE A 60 13.76 -11.08 4.15
CA PHE A 60 13.96 -9.96 3.22
C PHE A 60 12.63 -9.48 2.64
N GLN A 61 11.78 -10.41 2.19
CA GLN A 61 10.46 -10.06 1.66
C GLN A 61 9.56 -9.40 2.71
N LEU A 62 9.61 -9.82 3.98
CA LEU A 62 8.85 -9.19 5.06
C LEU A 62 9.37 -7.78 5.39
N SER A 63 10.69 -7.59 5.38
CA SER A 63 11.31 -6.27 5.60
C SER A 63 10.96 -5.28 4.50
N ALA A 64 11.05 -5.70 3.23
CA ALA A 64 10.64 -4.88 2.10
C ALA A 64 9.14 -4.54 2.16
N TYR A 65 8.32 -5.51 2.52
CA TYR A 65 6.87 -5.32 2.65
C TYR A 65 6.49 -4.32 3.74
N ALA A 66 7.10 -4.41 4.93
CA ALA A 66 6.86 -3.45 6.01
C ALA A 66 7.31 -2.03 5.63
N GLN A 67 8.43 -1.89 4.91
CA GLN A 67 8.89 -0.60 4.39
C GLN A 67 7.91 -0.03 3.36
N ILE A 68 7.37 -0.87 2.47
CA ILE A 68 6.35 -0.46 1.49
C ILE A 68 5.08 0.02 2.20
N GLU A 69 4.62 -0.68 3.23
CA GLU A 69 3.47 -0.24 4.05
C GLU A 69 3.72 1.12 4.69
N GLU A 70 4.90 1.35 5.27
CA GLU A 70 5.25 2.63 5.87
C GLU A 70 5.29 3.77 4.83
N MET A 71 5.88 3.52 3.66
CA MET A 71 5.92 4.50 2.58
C MET A 71 4.52 4.82 2.03
N LEU A 72 3.69 3.80 1.81
CA LEU A 72 2.30 3.97 1.38
C LEU A 72 1.50 4.78 2.40
N LYS A 73 1.66 4.45 3.69
CA LYS A 73 1.00 5.16 4.77
C LYS A 73 1.35 6.64 4.72
N LYS A 74 2.64 6.95 4.70
CA LYS A 74 3.15 8.32 4.69
C LYS A 74 2.61 9.11 3.50
N GLU A 75 2.71 8.56 2.29
CA GLU A 75 2.29 9.25 1.06
C GLU A 75 0.77 9.47 1.01
N ILE A 76 -0.03 8.52 1.51
CA ILE A 76 -1.48 8.67 1.59
C ILE A 76 -1.86 9.68 2.68
N GLU A 77 -1.21 9.67 3.85
CA GLU A 77 -1.46 10.64 4.91
C GLU A 77 -1.00 12.06 4.52
N GLU A 78 0.06 12.21 3.73
CA GLU A 78 0.49 13.50 3.19
C GLU A 78 -0.51 14.08 2.19
N GLU A 79 -1.07 13.26 1.28
CA GLU A 79 -2.10 13.70 0.34
C GLU A 79 -3.49 13.87 0.97
N PHE A 80 -3.77 13.11 2.03
CA PHE A 80 -5.04 13.11 2.74
C PHE A 80 -4.84 13.26 4.26
N PRO A 81 -4.38 14.43 4.74
CA PRO A 81 -3.95 14.62 6.14
C PRO A 81 -5.08 14.53 7.18
N ASN A 82 -6.33 14.52 6.73
CA ASN A 82 -7.50 14.34 7.59
C ASN A 82 -7.98 12.89 7.66
N ASN A 83 -7.23 11.96 7.06
CA ASN A 83 -7.60 10.56 6.94
C ASN A 83 -6.54 9.65 7.55
N ALA A 84 -7.00 8.69 8.34
CA ALA A 84 -6.13 7.64 8.86
C ALA A 84 -5.93 6.54 7.80
N VAL A 85 -4.76 5.90 7.81
CA VAL A 85 -4.47 4.76 6.93
C VAL A 85 -4.24 3.51 7.76
N VAL A 86 -4.97 2.44 7.43
CA VAL A 86 -4.84 1.13 8.09
C VAL A 86 -4.63 0.04 7.05
N PHE A 87 -3.72 -0.88 7.35
CA PHE A 87 -3.45 -2.04 6.50
C PHE A 87 -4.24 -3.25 7.01
N LYS A 88 -4.84 -3.98 6.07
CA LYS A 88 -5.60 -5.20 6.33
C LYS A 88 -5.13 -6.27 5.37
N ASN A 89 -5.00 -7.50 5.85
CA ASN A 89 -4.75 -8.64 4.98
C ASN A 89 -6.04 -8.99 4.22
N SER A 90 -5.93 -9.18 2.89
CA SER A 90 -7.05 -9.55 2.02
C SER A 90 -7.33 -11.05 1.99
#